data_AF-A0AAE3G1X8-F1
#
_entry.id   AF-A0AAE3G1X8-F1
#
_cell.length_a   1.000
_cell.length_b   1.000
_cell.length_c   1.000
_cell.angle_alpha   90.00
_cell.angle_beta   90.00
_cell.angle_gamma   90.00
#
_symmetry.space_group_name_H-M   'P 1'
#
loop_
_entity.id
_entity.type
_entity.pdbx_description
1 polymer ?
#
loop_
_entity_poly.entity_id
_entity_poly.type
_entity_poly.pdbx_seq_one_letter_code
_entity_poly.pdbx_strand_id
1 'polypeptide(L)' 'MNTTFTPTHIHRKGGKYRVLHRGLLEATLDPVVVYQAADGLVWVRPAAEFDDGRFTPIDSLEDDADD' A
#
# COMPACT_ATOMS: atom_id res chain seq x y z
N MET A 1 21.88 -4.09 7.50
CA MET A 1 20.63 -4.82 7.77
C MET A 1 19.85 -4.89 6.47
N ASN A 2 19.76 -6.06 5.82
CA ASN A 2 18.91 -6.23 4.64
C ASN A 2 17.47 -6.40 5.13
N THR A 3 16.69 -5.32 5.13
CA THR A 3 15.25 -5.39 5.37
C THR A 3 14.61 -6.03 4.14
N THR A 4 14.18 -7.29 4.25
CA THR A 4 13.45 -7.97 3.19
C THR A 4 12.16 -7.20 2.88
N PHE A 5 11.96 -6.87 1.61
CA PHE A 5 10.73 -6.23 1.14
C PHE A 5 9.57 -7.24 1.20
N THR A 6 8.58 -6.97 2.03
CA THR A 6 7.34 -7.75 2.11
C THR A 6 6.19 -6.86 1.65
N PRO A 7 5.60 -7.11 0.46
CA PRO A 7 4.49 -6.30 -0.02
C PRO A 7 3.23 -6.57 0.82
N THR A 8 2.38 -5.56 0.92
CA THR A 8 1.09 -5.62 1.64
C THR A 8 -0.09 -5.36 0.72
N HIS A 9 0.14 -4.73 -0.44
CA HIS A 9 -0.89 -4.31 -1.38
C HIS A 9 -0.42 -4.54 -2.81
N ILE A 10 -1.37 -4.81 -3.71
CA ILE A 10 -1.15 -4.93 -5.15
C ILE A 10 -2.02 -3.88 -5.83
N HIS A 11 -1.41 -3.05 -6.68
CA HIS A 11 -2.16 -2.17 -7.57
C HIS A 11 -2.76 -2.98 -8.72
N ARG A 12 -3.94 -2.62 -9.20
CA ARG A 12 -4.64 -3.28 -10.32
C ARG A 12 -3.83 -3.44 -11.62
N LYS A 13 -2.71 -2.72 -11.77
CA LYS A 13 -1.75 -2.84 -12.89
C LYS A 13 -0.58 -3.80 -12.61
N GLY A 14 -0.61 -4.54 -11.50
CA GLY A 14 0.39 -5.55 -11.12
C GLY A 14 1.52 -5.07 -10.20
N GLY A 15 1.62 -3.77 -9.89
CA GLY A 15 2.66 -3.24 -9.00
C GLY A 15 2.43 -3.69 -7.55
N LYS A 16 3.48 -4.20 -6.89
CA LYS A 16 3.44 -4.61 -5.47
C LYS A 16 4.03 -3.51 -4.59
N TYR A 17 3.33 -3.22 -3.49
CA TYR A 17 3.68 -2.13 -2.58
C TYR A 17 3.55 -2.54 -1.12
N ARG A 18 4.41 -1.96 -0.28
CA ARG A 18 4.33 -2.08 1.17
C ARG A 18 3.83 -0.77 1.76
N VAL A 19 2.66 -0.77 2.40
CA VAL A 19 2.23 0.36 3.21
C VAL A 19 3.15 0.44 4.43
N LEU A 20 3.72 1.63 4.63
CA LEU A 20 4.61 1.93 5.75
C LEU A 20 3.82 2.61 6.87
N HIS A 21 3.06 3.65 6.53
CA HIS A 21 2.28 4.44 7.48
C HIS A 21 1.01 4.98 6.84
N ARG A 22 0.00 5.23 7.68
CA ARG A 22 -1.12 6.13 7.37
C ARG A 22 -0.98 7.36 8.26
N GLY A 23 -1.32 8.53 7.74
CA GLY A 23 -1.14 9.79 8.47
C GLY A 23 -2.03 10.90 7.93
N LEU A 24 -1.77 12.12 8.41
CA LEU A 24 -2.43 13.34 7.95
C LEU A 24 -1.40 14.23 7.26
N LEU A 25 -1.78 14.84 6.14
CA LEU A 25 -0.99 15.89 5.51
C LEU A 25 -1.12 17.16 6.35
N GLU A 26 -0.03 17.61 6.99
CA GLU A 26 -0.07 18.72 7.97
C GLU A 26 -0.74 19.99 7.43
N ALA A 27 -0.52 20.32 6.16
CA ALA A 27 -1.05 21.54 5.55
C ALA A 27 -2.59 21.59 5.45
N THR A 28 -3.24 20.43 5.35
CA THR A 28 -4.69 20.35 5.08
C THR A 28 -5.45 19.43 6.03
N LEU A 29 -4.73 18.65 6.84
CA LEU A 29 -5.22 17.56 7.67
C LEU A 29 -5.94 16.45 6.88
N ASP A 30 -5.70 16.36 5.57
CA ASP A 30 -6.25 15.28 4.74
C ASP A 30 -5.52 13.95 5.01
N PRO A 31 -6.23 12.82 5.05
CA PRO A 31 -5.63 11.51 5.27
C PRO A 31 -4.77 11.08 4.07
N VAL A 32 -3.59 10.54 4.36
CA VAL A 32 -2.62 10.06 3.37
C VAL A 32 -2.10 8.67 3.71
N VAL A 33 -1.62 7.96 2.68
CA VAL A 33 -0.94 6.68 2.78
C VAL A 33 0.50 6.86 2.30
N VAL A 34 1.45 6.45 3.13
CA VAL A 34 2.89 6.38 2.81
C VAL A 34 3.23 4.93 2.50
N TYR A 35 3.75 4.65 1.31
CA TYR A 35 4.01 3.30 0.86
C TYR A 35 5.29 3.20 0.02
N GLN A 36 5.89 2.02 -0.02
CA GLN A 36 7.15 1.73 -0.67
C GLN A 36 6.96 0.73 -1.81
N ALA A 37 7.64 0.96 -2.93
CA ALA A 37 7.77 0.04 -4.05
C ALA A 37 8.94 -0.94 -3.85
N ALA A 38 8.99 -2.02 -4.63
CA ALA A 38 10.02 -3.07 -4.49
C ALA A 38 11.47 -2.58 -4.72
N ASP A 39 11.64 -1.50 -5.48
CA ASP A 39 12.92 -0.80 -5.71
C ASP A 39 13.33 0.13 -4.55
N GLY A 40 12.49 0.24 -3.52
CA GLY A 40 12.75 1.01 -2.31
C GLY A 40 12.18 2.43 -2.34
N LEU A 41 11.67 2.91 -3.48
CA LEU A 41 11.11 4.24 -3.61
C LEU A 41 9.84 4.41 -2.76
N VAL A 42 9.77 5.50 -2.00
CA VAL A 42 8.65 5.83 -1.11
C VAL A 42 7.77 6.90 -1.73
N TRP A 43 6.47 6.66 -1.69
CA TRP A 43 5.42 7.52 -2.22
C TRP A 43 4.46 7.94 -1.11
N VAL A 44 3.84 9.10 -1.31
CA VAL A 44 2.72 9.59 -0.50
C VAL A 44 1.55 9.83 -1.44
N ARG A 45 0.35 9.37 -1.05
CA ARG A 45 -0.89 9.55 -1.83
C ARG A 45 -2.07 9.83 -0.90
N PRO A 46 -3.10 10.59 -1.33
CA PRO A 46 -4.35 10.68 -0.57
C PRO A 46 -4.94 9.30 -0.27
N ALA A 47 -5.41 9.10 0.95
CA ALA A 47 -6.02 7.84 1.36
C ALA A 47 -7.26 7.52 0.51
N ALA A 48 -8.08 8.54 0.21
CA ALA A 48 -9.23 8.40 -0.67
C ALA A 48 -8.88 7.84 -2.06
N GLU A 49 -7.70 8.12 -2.61
CA GLU A 49 -7.26 7.56 -3.90
C GLU A 49 -6.59 6.19 -3.78
N PHE A 50 -6.02 5.87 -2.62
CA PHE A 50 -5.40 4.58 -2.35
C PHE A 50 -6.46 3.51 -2.07
N ASP A 51 -7.50 3.90 -1.31
CA ASP A 51 -8.56 3.05 -0.82
C ASP A 51 -9.76 2.93 -1.79
N ASP A 52 -9.70 3.53 -2.99
CA ASP A 52 -10.80 3.48 -3.98
C ASP A 52 -10.85 2.20 -4.85
N GLY A 53 -10.11 1.16 -4.45
CA GLY A 53 -10.02 -0.10 -5.18
C GLY A 53 -8.93 -0.16 -6.24
N ARG A 54 -8.09 0.90 -6.39
CA ARG A 54 -6.84 0.79 -7.17
C ARG A 54 -5.84 -0.18 -6.56
N PHE A 55 -5.83 -0.30 -5.23
CA PHE A 55 -4.94 -1.17 -4.48
C PHE A 55 -5.76 -2.18 -3.68
N THR A 56 -5.34 -3.44 -3.73
CA THR A 56 -5.96 -4.54 -2.99
C THR A 56 -4.97 -5.05 -1.95
N PRO A 57 -5.35 -5.20 -0.67
CA PRO A 57 -4.52 -5.83 0.35
C PRO A 57 -4.24 -7.30 -0.01
N ILE A 58 -3.02 -7.77 0.22
CA ILE A 58 -2.60 -9.14 -0.13
C ILE A 58 -3.20 -10.18 0.81
N ASP A 59 -3.38 -9.84 2.10
CA ASP A 59 -3.97 -10.74 3.11
C ASP A 59 -5.41 -11.15 2.74
N SER A 60 -6.13 -10.28 2.02
CA SER A 60 -7.48 -10.58 1.51
C SER A 60 -7.52 -11.52 0.30
N LEU A 61 -6.40 -12.12 -0.10
CA LEU A 61 -6.31 -13.08 -1.21
C LEU A 61 -6.02 -14.52 -0.74
N GLU A 62 -5.84 -14.76 0.56
CA GLU A 62 -5.44 -16.07 1.10
C GLU A 62 -6.61 -16.90 1.67
N ASP A 63 -7.83 -16.37 1.72
CA ASP A 63 -9.02 -17.07 2.26
C ASP A 63 -9.79 -17.95 1.25
N ASP A 64 -9.43 -17.94 -0.05
CA ASP A 64 -10.16 -18.66 -1.12
C ASP A 64 -9.44 -19.95 -1.63
N ALA A 65 -8.48 -20.49 -0.88
CA ALA A 65 -7.64 -21.63 -1.32
C ALA A 65 -7.76 -22.90 -0.45
N ASP A 66 -8.93 -23.16 0.13
CA ASP A 66 -9.29 -24.44 0.76
C ASP A 66 -10.62 -24.96 0.17
N ASP A 67 -10.53 -25.69 -0.95
CA ASP A 67 -11.49 -26.73 -1.41
C ASP A 67 -10.74 -27.79 -2.22
#